data_AF-A0AAF0UIX3-F1
#
_entry.id   AF-A0AAF0UIX3-F1
#
_cell.length_a   1.000
_cell.length_b   1.000
_cell.length_c   1.000
_cell.angle_alpha   90.00
_cell.angle_beta   90.00
_cell.angle_gamma   90.00
#
_symmetry.space_group_name_H-M   'P 1'
#
loop_
_entity.id
_entity.type
_entity.pdbx_description
1 polymer ?
#
loop_
_entity_poly.entity_id
_entity_poly.type
_entity_poly.pdbx_seq_one_letter_code
_entity_poly.pdbx_strand_id
1 'polypeptide(L)'
;MQLHHQNICQKMKFIQYLDEHVEIFSIKPKFQICVELAFFNNEEMKWNVKSRNMASGEMKLYACDFLVLATGKNNEGHIPKVGGLENLKGEKIHSSEYQSGEKHEDKQVLVVGSGISCMEIGFDLSNLEVTHQLLLEVQ
;
A
#
# COMPACT_ATOMS: atom_id res chain seq x y z
N MET A 1 -2.11 10.34 35.24
CA MET A 1 -2.74 10.94 34.05
C MET A 1 -2.95 9.78 33.07
N GLN A 2 -4.17 9.24 32.94
CA GLN A 2 -4.42 8.11 32.04
C GLN A 2 -4.54 8.62 30.61
N LEU A 3 -3.66 8.13 29.73
CA LEU A 3 -3.79 8.35 28.29
C LEU A 3 -4.93 7.46 27.77
N HIS A 4 -6.01 8.07 27.26
CA HIS A 4 -7.11 7.36 26.62
C HIS A 4 -6.66 6.79 25.25
N HIS A 5 -5.92 5.67 25.25
CA HIS A 5 -5.54 4.92 24.05
C HIS A 5 -6.70 4.11 23.45
N GLN A 6 -7.87 4.73 23.28
CA GLN A 6 -9.02 4.16 22.60
C GLN A 6 -9.47 5.11 21.49
N ASN A 7 -9.00 4.83 20.26
CA ASN A 7 -9.65 5.12 18.96
C ASN A 7 -8.76 4.84 17.72
N ILE A 8 -7.68 4.04 17.85
CA ILE A 8 -7.00 3.50 16.66
C ILE A 8 -7.87 2.37 16.10
N CYS A 9 -8.33 2.52 14.86
CA CYS A 9 -9.16 1.53 14.20
C CYS A 9 -8.31 0.33 13.77
N GLN A 10 -8.63 -0.87 14.27
CA GLN A 10 -7.99 -2.10 13.83
C GLN A 10 -8.30 -2.36 12.35
N LYS A 11 -7.34 -2.87 11.58
CA LYS A 11 -7.47 -3.17 10.13
C LYS A 11 -8.79 -3.89 9.78
N MET A 12 -9.17 -4.90 10.57
CA MET A 12 -10.42 -5.65 10.35
C MET A 12 -11.69 -4.80 10.55
N LYS A 13 -11.71 -3.89 11.53
CA LYS A 13 -12.84 -2.97 11.74
C LYS A 13 -12.95 -1.94 10.62
N PHE A 14 -11.83 -1.50 10.06
CA PHE A 14 -11.84 -0.60 8.91
C PHE A 14 -12.32 -1.31 7.63
N ILE A 15 -11.93 -2.57 7.41
CA ILE A 15 -12.46 -3.39 6.31
C ILE A 15 -13.97 -3.57 6.47
N GLN A 16 -14.44 -3.98 7.65
CA GLN A 16 -15.88 -4.11 7.94
C GLN A 16 -16.65 -2.80 7.67
N TYR A 17 -16.12 -1.66 8.12
CA TYR A 17 -16.72 -0.34 7.85
C TYR A 17 -16.85 -0.05 6.34
N LEU A 18 -15.87 -0.43 5.53
CA LEU A 18 -15.95 -0.29 4.06
C LEU A 18 -16.98 -1.23 3.45
N ASP A 19 -17.04 -2.49 3.90
CA ASP A 19 -18.04 -3.47 3.43
C ASP A 19 -19.47 -3.01 3.75
N GLU A 20 -19.71 -2.49 4.97
CA GLU A 20 -20.97 -1.87 5.38
C GLU A 20 -21.37 -0.70 4.44
N HIS A 21 -20.40 0.11 3.99
CA HIS A 21 -20.68 1.19 3.03
C HIS A 21 -21.00 0.68 1.62
N VAL A 22 -20.35 -0.42 1.18
CA VAL A 22 -20.69 -1.08 -0.10
C VAL A 22 -22.13 -1.58 -0.07
N GLU A 23 -22.60 -2.14 1.05
CA GLU A 23 -23.99 -2.57 1.24
C GLU A 23 -24.97 -1.39 1.28
N ILE A 24 -24.74 -0.38 2.14
CA ILE A 24 -25.60 0.80 2.30
C ILE A 24 -25.85 1.51 0.98
N PHE A 25 -24.79 1.71 0.17
CA PHE A 25 -24.89 2.37 -1.12
C PHE A 25 -25.15 1.42 -2.30
N SER A 26 -25.36 0.12 -2.03
CA SER A 26 -25.60 -0.93 -3.04
C SER A 26 -24.56 -0.96 -4.18
N ILE A 27 -23.32 -0.65 -3.85
CA ILE A 27 -22.20 -0.58 -4.80
C ILE A 27 -21.87 -2.01 -5.24
N LYS A 28 -21.58 -2.21 -6.53
CA LYS A 28 -21.23 -3.53 -7.08
C LYS A 28 -19.79 -3.52 -7.62
N PRO A 29 -18.78 -3.48 -6.74
CA PRO A 29 -17.38 -3.45 -7.15
C PRO A 29 -17.01 -4.74 -7.90
N LYS A 30 -16.26 -4.61 -9.00
CA LYS A 30 -15.72 -5.74 -9.76
C LYS A 30 -14.28 -6.01 -9.31
N PHE A 31 -14.12 -6.91 -8.35
CA PHE A 31 -12.80 -7.35 -7.89
C PHE A 31 -12.08 -8.22 -8.94
N GLN A 32 -10.77 -8.39 -8.76
CA GLN A 32 -9.89 -9.17 -9.64
C GLN A 32 -9.84 -8.68 -11.10
N ILE A 33 -10.24 -7.43 -11.35
CA ILE A 33 -10.10 -6.76 -12.65
C ILE A 33 -8.91 -5.80 -12.58
N CYS A 34 -7.85 -6.09 -13.33
CA CYS A 34 -6.70 -5.19 -13.49
C CYS A 34 -6.93 -4.30 -14.72
N VAL A 35 -6.95 -2.97 -14.56
CA VAL A 35 -6.95 -2.03 -15.69
C VAL A 35 -5.53 -1.91 -16.22
N GLU A 36 -5.32 -2.31 -17.47
CA GLU A 36 -4.00 -2.26 -18.13
C GLU A 36 -3.74 -0.92 -18.82
N LEU A 37 -4.80 -0.30 -19.36
CA LEU A 37 -4.71 0.92 -20.14
C LEU A 37 -6.05 1.67 -20.11
N ALA A 38 -5.99 2.98 -19.98
CA ALA A 38 -7.12 3.87 -20.24
C ALA A 38 -6.66 5.00 -21.17
N PHE A 39 -7.44 5.29 -22.20
CA PHE A 39 -7.15 6.37 -23.15
C PHE A 39 -8.45 7.03 -23.61
N PHE A 40 -8.40 8.32 -23.94
CA PHE A 40 -9.56 9.04 -24.47
C PHE A 40 -9.59 8.90 -26.00
N ASN A 41 -10.71 8.46 -26.55
CA ASN A 41 -10.95 8.44 -27.99
C ASN A 41 -11.66 9.73 -28.40
N ASN A 42 -10.98 10.57 -29.18
CA ASN A 42 -11.51 11.85 -29.67
C ASN A 42 -12.62 11.69 -30.74
N GLU A 43 -12.68 10.56 -31.45
CA GLU A 43 -13.72 10.31 -32.46
C GLU A 43 -15.05 9.90 -31.80
N GLU A 44 -14.98 9.05 -30.77
CA GLU A 44 -16.12 8.58 -29.98
C GLU A 44 -16.49 9.53 -28.83
N MET A 45 -15.62 10.50 -28.52
CA MET A 45 -15.69 11.42 -27.37
C MET A 45 -15.84 10.69 -26.02
N LYS A 46 -15.19 9.53 -25.86
CA LYS A 46 -15.30 8.65 -24.69
C LYS A 46 -13.94 8.11 -24.23
N TRP A 47 -13.86 7.78 -22.95
CA TRP A 47 -12.77 7.00 -22.37
C TRP A 47 -12.93 5.52 -22.72
N ASN A 48 -11.90 4.96 -23.34
CA ASN A 48 -11.76 3.53 -23.60
C ASN A 48 -10.78 2.92 -22.59
N VAL A 49 -11.29 1.98 -21.80
CA VAL A 49 -10.58 1.35 -20.67
C VAL A 49 -10.44 -0.15 -20.95
N LYS A 50 -9.19 -0.60 -21.14
CA LYS A 50 -8.82 -2.00 -21.34
C LYS A 50 -8.47 -2.63 -20.00
N SER A 51 -9.12 -3.73 -19.66
CA SER A 51 -8.82 -4.48 -18.43
C SER A 51 -8.78 -5.98 -18.64
N ARG A 52 -8.11 -6.65 -17.71
CA ARG A 52 -7.92 -8.11 -17.62
C ARG A 52 -8.61 -8.63 -16.38
N ASN A 53 -9.38 -9.71 -16.52
CA ASN A 53 -9.77 -10.54 -15.38
C ASN A 53 -8.57 -11.38 -14.96
N MET A 54 -8.08 -11.20 -13.73
CA MET A 54 -6.87 -11.86 -13.23
C MET A 54 -7.07 -13.36 -12.93
N ALA A 55 -8.30 -13.83 -12.75
CA ALA A 55 -8.60 -15.24 -12.53
C ALA A 55 -8.77 -16.03 -13.84
N SER A 56 -9.40 -15.44 -14.86
CA SER A 56 -9.67 -16.12 -16.14
C SER A 56 -8.74 -15.72 -17.29
N GLY A 57 -7.95 -14.65 -17.14
CA GLY A 57 -7.16 -14.04 -18.21
C GLY A 57 -7.98 -13.29 -19.27
N GLU A 58 -9.31 -13.24 -19.14
CA GLU A 58 -10.22 -12.61 -20.11
C GLU A 58 -9.98 -11.10 -20.22
N MET A 59 -9.84 -10.61 -21.45
CA MET A 59 -9.68 -9.18 -21.75
C MET A 59 -11.03 -8.53 -22.07
N LYS A 60 -11.29 -7.34 -21.50
CA LYS A 60 -12.48 -6.54 -21.76
C LYS A 60 -12.11 -5.09 -22.08
N LEU A 61 -12.87 -4.48 -22.98
CA LEU A 61 -12.83 -3.07 -23.30
C LEU A 61 -14.13 -2.42 -22.84
N TYR A 62 -14.04 -1.32 -22.10
CA TYR A 62 -15.17 -0.53 -21.62
C TYR A 62 -15.09 0.87 -22.23
N ALA A 63 -16.22 1.39 -22.71
CA ALA A 63 -16.35 2.77 -23.16
C ALA A 63 -17.21 3.54 -22.14
N CYS A 64 -16.74 4.69 -21.65
CA CYS A 64 -17.46 5.53 -20.69
C CYS A 64 -17.20 7.03 -20.91
N ASP A 65 -18.18 7.86 -20.57
CA ASP A 65 -18.10 9.32 -20.77
C ASP A 65 -17.19 10.00 -19.74
N PHE A 66 -17.10 9.42 -18.54
CA PHE A 66 -16.27 9.92 -17.43
C PHE A 66 -15.36 8.82 -16.89
N LEU A 67 -14.16 9.19 -16.45
CA LEU A 67 -13.19 8.32 -15.80
C LEU A 67 -12.71 8.97 -14.50
N VAL A 68 -12.79 8.22 -13.39
CA VAL A 68 -12.29 8.65 -12.07
C VAL A 68 -11.07 7.82 -11.72
N LEU A 69 -9.93 8.47 -11.51
CA LEU A 69 -8.68 7.82 -11.13
C LEU A 69 -8.56 7.76 -9.60
N ALA A 70 -8.71 6.56 -9.05
CA ALA A 70 -8.63 6.28 -7.60
C ALA A 70 -7.64 5.13 -7.31
N THR A 71 -6.55 5.04 -8.07
CA THR A 71 -5.58 3.93 -8.02
C THR A 71 -4.62 3.96 -6.82
N GLY A 72 -4.62 5.05 -6.04
CA GLY A 72 -3.58 5.33 -5.05
C GLY A 72 -2.25 5.75 -5.70
N LYS A 73 -1.34 6.27 -4.88
CA LYS A 73 0.01 6.71 -5.30
C LYS A 73 1.15 5.97 -4.57
N ASN A 74 0.88 5.39 -3.40
CA ASN A 74 1.91 4.98 -2.44
C ASN A 74 2.29 3.48 -2.54
N ASN A 75 2.09 2.85 -3.70
CA ASN A 75 2.23 1.39 -3.87
C ASN A 75 3.52 0.98 -4.60
N GLU A 76 4.31 1.94 -5.08
CA GLU A 76 5.64 1.71 -5.66
C GLU A 76 6.69 2.24 -4.66
N GLY A 77 7.46 1.33 -4.09
CA GLY A 77 8.53 1.67 -3.15
C GLY A 77 9.76 2.21 -3.87
N HIS A 78 10.32 3.31 -3.36
CA HIS A 78 11.53 3.91 -3.91
C HIS A 78 12.69 3.78 -2.92
N ILE A 79 13.66 2.93 -3.24
CA ILE A 79 14.92 2.85 -2.49
C ILE A 79 15.98 3.66 -3.25
N PRO A 80 16.39 4.83 -2.74
CA PRO A 80 17.32 5.72 -3.43
C PRO A 80 18.75 5.17 -3.37
N LYS A 81 19.58 5.60 -4.33
CA LYS A 81 21.00 5.28 -4.34
C LYS A 81 21.74 6.16 -3.34
N VAL A 82 21.98 5.62 -2.14
CA VAL A 82 22.85 6.21 -1.11
C VAL A 82 24.22 5.53 -1.21
N GLY A 83 25.31 6.31 -1.30
CA GLY A 83 26.66 5.74 -1.40
C GLY A 83 27.00 4.88 -0.19
N GLY A 84 27.47 3.65 -0.41
CA GLY A 84 27.73 2.68 0.65
C GLY A 84 26.55 1.76 0.99
N LEU A 85 25.33 2.06 0.53
CA LEU A 85 24.15 1.22 0.76
C LEU A 85 24.31 -0.17 0.14
N GLU A 86 24.95 -0.27 -1.02
CA GLU A 86 25.32 -1.53 -1.66
C GLU A 86 26.23 -2.40 -0.78
N ASN A 87 27.13 -1.78 -0.01
CA ASN A 87 28.11 -2.47 0.84
C ASN A 87 27.54 -2.95 2.19
N LEU A 88 26.38 -2.43 2.61
CA LEU A 88 25.68 -2.94 3.79
C LEU A 88 25.25 -4.40 3.56
N LYS A 89 25.64 -5.27 4.49
CA LYS A 89 25.21 -6.67 4.51
C LYS A 89 23.87 -6.77 5.22
N GLY A 90 22.98 -7.63 4.71
CA GLY A 90 21.64 -7.83 5.24
C GLY A 90 20.55 -7.47 4.24
N GLU A 91 19.31 -7.68 4.69
CA GLU A 91 18.09 -7.42 3.95
C GLU A 91 17.82 -5.90 3.85
N LYS A 92 17.32 -5.46 2.69
CA LYS A 92 17.02 -4.06 2.37
C LYS A 92 15.64 -4.07 1.72
N ILE A 93 14.64 -3.59 2.43
CA ILE A 93 13.23 -3.56 2.01
C ILE A 93 12.71 -2.14 2.09
N HIS A 94 11.74 -1.80 1.24
CA HIS A 94 11.00 -0.55 1.38
C HIS A 94 9.85 -0.71 2.40
N SER A 95 9.33 0.40 2.96
CA SER A 95 8.19 0.36 3.90
C SER A 95 6.94 -0.33 3.33
N SER A 96 6.76 -0.29 2.00
CA SER A 96 5.70 -1.00 1.27
C SER A 96 5.81 -2.53 1.28
N GLU A 97 6.98 -3.08 1.62
CA GLU A 97 7.23 -4.53 1.71
C GLU A 97 7.18 -5.04 3.16
N TYR A 98 7.16 -4.12 4.14
CA TYR A 98 7.04 -4.45 5.56
C TYR A 98 5.66 -5.05 5.88
N GLN A 99 5.62 -6.06 6.76
CA GLN A 99 4.38 -6.80 7.09
C GLN A 99 4.14 -6.91 8.60
N SER A 100 5.16 -7.27 9.37
CA SER A 100 5.16 -7.34 10.83
C SER A 100 6.59 -7.38 11.36
N GLY A 101 6.80 -6.94 12.61
CA GLY A 101 8.10 -7.00 13.28
C GLY A 101 8.60 -8.42 13.55
N GLU A 102 7.71 -9.42 13.55
CA GLU A 102 8.01 -10.84 13.82
C GLU A 102 9.13 -11.39 12.93
N LYS A 103 9.19 -10.97 11.66
CA LYS A 103 10.25 -11.38 10.71
C LYS A 103 11.63 -10.83 11.08
N HIS A 104 11.71 -9.95 12.07
CA HIS A 104 12.89 -9.22 12.45
C HIS A 104 13.20 -9.29 13.96
N GLU A 105 12.53 -10.22 14.67
CA GLU A 105 12.92 -10.66 16.02
C GLU A 105 14.41 -11.06 16.04
N ASP A 106 15.11 -10.73 17.14
CA ASP A 106 16.57 -10.88 17.35
C ASP A 106 17.51 -10.24 16.29
N LYS A 107 16.99 -9.54 15.28
CA LYS A 107 17.82 -8.82 14.30
C LYS A 107 18.16 -7.41 14.82
N GLN A 108 19.32 -6.88 14.40
CA GLN A 108 19.56 -5.44 14.50
C GLN A 108 18.81 -4.74 13.37
N VAL A 109 17.61 -4.27 13.67
CA VAL A 109 16.70 -3.70 12.68
C VAL A 109 16.95 -2.22 12.54
N LEU A 110 17.41 -1.88 11.35
CA LEU A 110 17.55 -0.51 10.90
C LEU A 110 16.07 0.09 10.77
N VAL A 111 15.73 1.34 11.19
CA VAL A 111 14.61 2.24 10.68
C VAL A 111 15.05 3.72 10.47
N VAL A 112 14.72 4.35 9.32
CA VAL A 112 15.10 5.68 8.75
C VAL A 112 13.94 6.24 7.94
N GLY A 113 13.81 7.56 8.06
CA GLY A 113 12.78 8.36 7.43
C GLY A 113 12.29 9.36 8.47
N SER A 114 11.32 10.18 8.09
CA SER A 114 10.56 11.01 9.02
C SER A 114 9.06 10.98 8.71
N GLY A 115 8.63 9.97 7.94
CA GLY A 115 7.24 9.72 7.59
C GLY A 115 6.49 8.98 8.69
N ILE A 116 5.18 8.84 8.48
CA ILE A 116 4.30 8.08 9.38
C ILE A 116 4.74 6.61 9.41
N SER A 117 5.07 6.01 8.25
CA SER A 117 5.54 4.62 8.15
C SER A 117 6.78 4.37 9.00
N CYS A 118 7.77 5.27 8.96
CA CYS A 118 8.96 5.18 9.83
C CYS A 118 8.60 5.14 11.33
N MET A 119 7.60 5.92 11.77
CA MET A 119 7.18 5.96 13.17
C MET A 119 6.34 4.74 13.57
N GLU A 120 5.44 4.28 12.69
CA GLU A 120 4.62 3.07 12.91
C GLU A 120 5.49 1.80 12.92
N ILE A 121 6.40 1.63 11.96
CA ILE A 121 7.33 0.49 11.88
C ILE A 121 8.31 0.52 13.06
N GLY A 122 8.86 1.69 13.41
CA GLY A 122 9.73 1.84 14.56
C GLY A 122 9.02 1.48 15.88
N PHE A 123 7.74 1.83 16.02
CA PHE A 123 6.92 1.45 17.16
C PHE A 123 6.65 -0.06 17.20
N ASP A 124 6.22 -0.66 16.10
CA ASP A 124 5.96 -2.11 15.96
C ASP A 124 7.19 -2.93 16.38
N LEU A 125 8.36 -2.59 15.82
CA LEU A 125 9.63 -3.23 16.16
C LEU A 125 10.04 -3.05 17.62
N SER A 126 9.75 -1.89 18.24
CA SER A 126 10.13 -1.60 19.63
C SER A 126 9.30 -2.33 20.70
N ASN A 127 8.15 -2.91 20.33
CA ASN A 127 7.33 -3.71 21.23
C ASN A 127 7.76 -5.18 21.27
N LEU A 128 8.60 -5.59 20.32
CA LEU A 128 9.42 -6.81 20.37
C LEU A 128 10.78 -6.41 20.97
N GLU A 129 11.56 -7.33 21.54
CA GLU A 129 12.83 -7.00 22.23
C GLU A 129 14.01 -6.68 21.27
N VAL A 130 13.70 -6.02 20.14
CA VAL A 130 14.58 -5.70 19.01
C VAL A 130 15.53 -4.55 19.36
N THR A 131 16.82 -4.84 19.39
CA THR A 131 17.86 -3.87 19.75
C THR A 131 18.39 -3.09 18.52
N HIS A 132 17.74 -1.94 18.20
CA HIS A 132 18.21 -0.72 17.44
C HIS A 132 18.96 -0.86 16.06
N GLN A 133 18.93 0.03 15.02
CA GLN A 133 18.27 1.31 14.56
C GLN A 133 18.82 1.67 13.12
N LEU A 134 18.17 2.48 12.19
CA LEU A 134 18.69 3.08 10.87
C LEU A 134 18.30 2.60 9.36
N LEU A 135 17.07 2.21 8.90
CA LEU A 135 16.66 1.61 7.54
C LEU A 135 15.65 2.39 6.71
N LEU A 136 15.83 2.37 5.39
CA LEU A 136 15.52 3.50 4.51
C LEU A 136 14.10 3.51 3.92
N GLU A 137 13.24 4.39 4.46
CA GLU A 137 12.15 5.05 3.72
C GLU A 137 12.67 6.35 3.10
N VAL A 138 12.52 6.50 1.78
CA VAL A 138 12.64 7.78 1.06
C VAL A 138 11.54 7.84 -0.01
N GLN A 139 10.99 9.03 -0.22
CA GLN A 139 9.91 9.30 -1.18
C GLN A 139 10.34 9.24 -2.65
#